data_AF-A0A5B7IJL1-F1
#
_entry.id   AF-A0A5B7IJL1-F1
#
_cell.length_a   1.000
_cell.length_b   1.000
_cell.length_c   1.000
_cell.angle_alpha   90.00
_cell.angle_beta   90.00
_cell.angle_gamma   90.00
#
_symmetry.space_group_name_H-M   'P 1'
#
loop_
_entity.id
_entity.type
_entity.pdbx_description
1 polymer ?
#
loop_
_entity_poly.entity_id
_entity_poly.type
_entity_poly.pdbx_seq_one_letter_code
_entity_poly.pdbx_strand_id
1 'polypeptide(L)' 'MKLVILVCLAVVALAAPKPEDLPPIVQVLRDEREHGEGGNFRYLIETDNGIFMEAAGAPGVAGQSNIQGSYR' A
#
# COMPACT_ATOMS: atom_id res chain seq x y z
N MET A 1 24.59 -38.55 -0.01
CA MET A 1 23.69 -37.81 -0.94
C MET A 1 22.39 -37.37 -0.26
N LYS A 2 21.54 -38.29 0.24
CA LYS A 2 20.27 -37.93 0.92
C LYS A 2 20.43 -36.99 2.12
N LEU A 3 21.47 -37.19 2.93
CA LEU A 3 21.74 -36.38 4.13
C LEU A 3 22.11 -34.93 3.78
N VAL A 4 22.87 -34.72 2.70
CA VAL A 4 23.21 -33.38 2.19
C VAL A 4 21.95 -32.64 1.74
N ILE A 5 21.06 -33.33 1.01
CA ILE A 5 19.79 -32.76 0.55
C ILE A 5 18.91 -32.35 1.76
N LEU A 6 18.83 -33.20 2.78
CA LEU A 6 18.06 -32.89 4.01
C LEU A 6 18.64 -31.69 4.76
N VAL A 7 19.96 -31.60 4.89
CA VAL A 7 20.62 -30.45 5.52
C VAL A 7 20.38 -29.17 4.72
N CYS A 8 20.49 -29.22 3.39
CA CYS A 8 20.21 -28.07 2.53
C CYS A 8 18.75 -27.61 2.67
N LEU A 9 17.78 -28.53 2.70
CA LEU A 9 16.36 -28.20 2.90
C LEU A 9 16.09 -27.58 4.27
N ALA A 10 16.73 -28.09 5.33
CA ALA A 10 16.60 -27.55 6.68
C ALA A 10 17.14 -26.12 6.78
N VAL A 11 18.29 -25.84 6.16
CA VAL A 11 18.86 -24.49 6.11
C VAL A 11 17.95 -23.53 5.35
N VAL A 12 17.38 -23.94 4.22
CA VAL A 12 16.43 -23.12 3.45
C VAL A 12 15.17 -22.82 4.26
N ALA A 13 14.62 -23.80 4.98
CA ALA A 13 13.43 -23.61 5.81
C ALA A 13 13.68 -22.65 6.98
N LEU A 14 14.87 -22.69 7.60
CA LEU A 14 15.24 -21.80 8.70
C LEU A 14 15.57 -20.37 8.25
N ALA A 15 15.98 -20.20 7.00
CA ALA A 15 16.26 -18.89 6.39
C ALA A 15 14.98 -18.21 5.84
N ALA A 16 13.83 -18.88 5.86
CA ALA A 16 12.58 -18.27 5.43
C ALA A 16 12.16 -17.13 6.37
N PRO A 17 11.60 -16.03 5.84
CA PRO A 17 11.08 -14.94 6.67
C PRO A 17 9.97 -15.46 7.58
N LYS A 18 10.06 -15.13 8.87
CA LYS A 18 9.05 -15.54 9.82
C LYS A 18 7.83 -14.61 9.73
N PRO A 19 6.61 -15.11 9.94
CA PRO A 19 5.42 -14.27 9.94
C PRO A 19 5.50 -13.09 10.92
N GLU A 20 6.17 -13.26 12.07
CA GLU A 20 6.40 -12.18 13.05
C GLU A 20 7.31 -11.04 12.57
N ASP A 21 8.16 -11.31 11.57
CA ASP A 21 9.07 -10.31 10.98
C ASP A 21 8.42 -9.57 9.80
N LEU A 22 7.24 -10.04 9.37
CA LEU A 22 6.49 -9.39 8.29
C LEU A 22 5.71 -8.19 8.86
N PRO A 23 5.58 -7.09 8.09
CA PRO A 23 4.64 -6.03 8.43
C PRO A 23 3.23 -6.62 8.61
N PRO A 24 2.41 -6.06 9.52
CA PRO A 24 1.04 -6.50 9.67
C PRO A 24 0.30 -6.34 8.35
N ILE A 25 -0.53 -7.33 8.00
CA ILE A 25 -1.45 -7.20 6.88
C ILE A 25 -2.50 -6.17 7.29
N VAL A 26 -2.57 -5.09 6.52
CA VAL A 26 -3.53 -4.00 6.71
C VAL A 26 -4.63 -4.18 5.67
N GLN A 27 -5.88 -4.29 6.11
CA GLN A 27 -7.01 -4.42 5.21
C GLN A 27 -7.46 -3.04 4.73
N VAL A 28 -7.69 -2.93 3.41
CA VAL A 28 -8.34 -1.76 2.82
C VAL A 28 -9.85 -1.91 3.01
N LEU A 29 -10.45 -1.00 3.78
CA LEU A 29 -11.89 -0.94 4.05
C LEU A 29 -12.63 -0.21 2.93
N ARG A 30 -12.01 0.85 2.37
CA ARG A 30 -12.57 1.65 1.27
C ARG A 30 -11.45 2.11 0.35
N ASP A 31 -11.71 2.02 -0.95
CA ASP A 31 -10.82 2.55 -1.98
C ASP A 31 -11.66 3.04 -3.16
N GLU A 32 -11.90 4.35 -3.20
CA GLU A 32 -12.56 5.02 -4.30
C GLU A 32 -11.57 5.96 -4.98
N ARG A 33 -11.40 5.78 -6.29
CA ARG A 33 -10.49 6.60 -7.08
C ARG A 33 -11.14 6.99 -8.39
N GLU A 34 -11.20 8.28 -8.63
CA GLU A 34 -11.55 8.87 -9.91
C GLU A 34 -10.35 9.66 -10.41
N HIS A 35 -9.92 9.34 -11.63
CA HIS A 35 -8.87 10.08 -12.32
C HIS A 35 -9.51 10.84 -13.47
N GLY A 36 -9.38 12.17 -13.43
CA GLY A 36 -9.79 13.05 -14.51
C GLY A 36 -8.59 13.59 -15.28
N GLU A 37 -8.88 14.35 -16.33
CA GLU A 37 -7.85 15.01 -17.14
C GLU A 37 -7.38 16.32 -16.50
N GLY A 38 -6.17 16.76 -16.89
CA GLY A 38 -5.68 18.10 -16.60
C GLY A 38 -5.45 18.41 -15.12
N GLY A 39 -5.24 17.39 -14.29
CA GLY A 39 -4.99 17.57 -12.86
C GLY A 39 -6.23 17.46 -11.96
N ASN A 40 -7.38 17.07 -12.53
CA ASN A 40 -8.56 16.66 -11.77
C ASN A 40 -8.40 15.23 -11.24
N PHE A 41 -8.65 15.02 -9.96
CA PHE A 41 -8.78 13.68 -9.38
C PHE A 41 -9.60 13.71 -8.09
N ARG A 42 -10.07 12.54 -7.66
CA ARG A 42 -10.67 12.35 -6.34
C ARG A 42 -10.27 10.99 -5.79
N TYR A 43 -9.75 10.96 -4.57
CA TYR A 43 -9.36 9.77 -3.84
C TYR A 43 -10.04 9.73 -2.49
N LEU A 44 -10.49 8.54 -2.11
CA LEU A 44 -10.94 8.22 -0.77
C LEU A 44 -10.44 6.83 -0.40
N ILE A 45 -9.49 6.76 0.53
CA ILE A 45 -8.88 5.53 0.99
C ILE A 45 -9.05 5.43 2.50
N GLU A 46 -9.46 4.26 2.98
CA GLU A 46 -9.57 3.94 4.39
C GLU A 46 -9.05 2.52 4.65
N THR A 47 -8.26 2.35 5.70
CA THR A 47 -7.72 1.06 6.13
C THR A 47 -8.12 0.73 7.58
N ASP A 48 -8.07 -0.55 7.93
CA ASP A 48 -8.44 -1.07 9.25
C ASP A 48 -7.50 -0.62 10.39
N ASN A 49 -6.27 -0.24 10.07
CA ASN A 49 -5.30 0.32 11.01
C ASN A 49 -5.41 1.85 11.17
N GLY A 50 -6.47 2.46 10.65
CA GLY A 50 -6.82 3.86 10.89
C GLY A 50 -6.28 4.86 9.88
N ILE A 51 -5.54 4.43 8.85
CA ILE A 51 -5.11 5.34 7.77
C ILE A 51 -6.35 5.78 7.01
N PHE A 52 -6.49 7.08 6.86
CA PHE A 52 -7.54 7.65 6.04
C PHE A 52 -7.01 8.81 5.21
N MET A 53 -7.41 8.82 3.95
CA MET A 53 -7.12 9.88 3.01
C MET A 53 -8.38 10.20 2.22
N GLU A 54 -8.81 11.45 2.28
CA GLU A 54 -9.76 12.02 1.34
C GLU A 54 -9.08 13.19 0.65
N ALA A 55 -8.90 13.12 -0.66
CA ALA A 55 -8.20 14.16 -1.40
C ALA A 55 -8.85 14.40 -2.77
N ALA A 56 -8.96 15.66 -3.15
CA ALA A 56 -9.39 16.06 -4.49
C ALA A 56 -8.40 17.06 -5.08
N GLY A 57 -8.12 16.88 -6.37
CA GLY A 57 -7.31 17.79 -7.17
C GLY A 57 -8.18 18.53 -8.19
N ALA A 58 -7.82 19.79 -8.45
CA ALA A 58 -8.35 20.57 -9.56
C ALA A 58 -7.21 21.25 -10.34
N PRO A 59 -7.38 21.54 -11.64
CA PRO A 59 -6.38 22.22 -12.45
C PRO A 59 -6.05 23.61 -11.89
N GLY A 60 -4.76 23.90 -11.79
CA GLY A 60 -4.19 25.19 -11.45
C GLY A 60 -3.80 25.98 -12.70
N VAL A 61 -3.55 27.28 -12.50
CA VAL A 61 -3.32 28.25 -13.60
C VAL A 61 -2.02 28.03 -14.39
N ALA A 62 -1.05 27.31 -13.82
CA ALA A 62 0.22 26.97 -14.46
C ALA A 62 0.32 25.48 -14.85
N GLY A 63 -0.82 24.77 -14.89
CA GLY A 63 -0.86 23.35 -15.22
C GLY A 63 -0.53 22.41 -14.06
N GLN A 64 -0.36 22.94 -12.84
CA GLN A 64 -0.28 22.14 -11.61
C GLN A 64 -1.66 21.63 -11.18
N SER A 65 -1.73 20.62 -10.31
CA SER A 65 -2.95 20.34 -9.54
C SER A 65 -2.95 21.13 -8.24
N ASN A 66 -4.02 21.86 -7.98
CA ASN A 66 -4.33 22.38 -6.65
C ASN A 66 -5.04 21.26 -5.88
N ILE A 67 -4.47 20.84 -4.75
CA ILE A 67 -4.92 19.69 -3.98
C ILE A 67 -5.48 20.14 -2.63
N GLN A 68 -6.64 19.62 -2.27
CA GLN A 68 -7.25 19.79 -0.95
C GLN A 68 -7.72 18.43 -0.42
N GLY A 69 -7.69 18.26 0.90
CA GLY A 69 -8.06 16.99 1.50
C GLY A 69 -7.93 16.94 3.02
N SER A 70 -8.27 15.78 3.56
CA SER A 70 -8.14 15.41 4.96
C SER A 70 -7.31 14.13 5.08
N TYR A 71 -6.40 14.12 6.05
CA TYR A 71 -5.46 13.04 6.31
C TYR A 71 -5.43 12.77 7.81
N ARG A 72 -5.49 11.49 8.19
CA ARG A 72 -5.33 11.05 9.58
C ARG A 72 -4.63 9.69 9.62
#